data_AF-A0A3M1FQA9-F1
#
_entry.id   AF-A0A3M1FQA9-F1
#
_cell.length_a   1.000
_cell.length_b   1.000
_cell.length_c   1.000
_cell.angle_alpha   90.00
_cell.angle_beta   90.00
_cell.angle_gamma   90.00
#
_symmetry.space_group_name_H-M   'P 1'
#
loop_
_entity.id
_entity.type
_entity.pdbx_description
1 polymer ?
#
loop_
_entity_poly.entity_id
_entity_poly.type
_entity_poly.pdbx_seq_one_letter_code
_entity_poly.pdbx_strand_id
1 'polypeptide(L)'
;MATTRKRWRWLKIVILTPACLVLVIGVCFWLWGEDRVNLGGTTYAIDAARILADLEKGQSDVFVRPAASDIYPEETETPVMWDEMDYLRVAQAAQERAWDDADYLRVSQVAQASIRESPLGTWRLTSMMFGFDCEYFDRGFQAAWLHYFQNVRTSRLFGARLESEVVVYPSEGRVFVNKNLYIPRLGTWKEIDLMAMETAAEDALAIAEEAGGREIRLGVRNACDGVVRFAPDLQAEHWMVEYYRRSEDLISPKTLATFFVSSRTGAVERVGKP
;
A
#
# COMPACT_ATOMS: atom_id res chain seq x y z
N MET A 1 35.93 12.03 60.68
CA MET A 1 36.14 12.47 59.27
C MET A 1 35.86 11.40 58.20
N ALA A 2 35.45 10.17 58.53
CA ALA A 2 35.20 9.11 57.52
C ALA A 2 33.79 9.13 56.86
N THR A 3 32.85 9.91 57.39
CA THR A 3 31.43 9.88 56.96
C THR A 3 31.12 10.73 55.72
N THR A 4 31.90 11.79 55.47
CA THR A 4 31.69 12.71 54.33
C THR A 4 32.12 12.13 52.98
N ARG A 5 33.18 11.29 52.94
CA ARG A 5 33.60 10.61 51.70
C ARG A 5 32.61 9.57 51.19
N LYS A 6 31.90 8.89 52.09
CA LYS A 6 30.90 7.86 51.72
C LYS A 6 29.67 8.50 51.07
N ARG A 7 29.18 9.64 51.61
CA ARG A 7 28.04 10.40 51.05
C ARG A 7 28.31 10.93 49.64
N TRP A 8 29.53 11.40 49.36
CA TRP A 8 29.89 11.91 48.02
C TRP A 8 29.97 10.80 46.95
N ARG A 9 30.35 9.58 47.31
CA ARG A 9 30.33 8.43 46.39
C ARG A 9 28.91 8.03 45.99
N TRP A 10 27.98 8.01 46.94
CA TRP A 10 26.57 7.69 46.66
C TRP A 10 25.90 8.78 45.82
N LEU A 11 26.17 10.05 46.07
CA LEU A 11 25.59 11.15 45.28
C LEU A 11 26.03 11.11 43.79
N LYS A 12 27.30 10.77 43.52
CA LYS A 12 27.81 10.61 42.14
C LYS A 12 27.13 9.45 41.41
N ILE A 13 26.89 8.33 42.08
CA ILE A 13 26.19 7.19 41.50
C ILE A 13 24.73 7.57 41.18
N VAL A 14 24.02 8.20 42.12
CA VAL A 14 22.60 8.56 41.92
C VAL A 14 22.39 9.56 40.78
N ILE A 15 23.35 10.46 40.51
CA ILE A 15 23.21 11.46 39.44
C ILE A 15 23.75 10.97 38.09
N LEU A 16 24.87 10.24 38.06
CA LEU A 16 25.48 9.79 36.79
C LEU A 16 24.71 8.64 36.13
N THR A 17 24.09 7.76 36.92
CA THR A 17 23.35 6.60 36.38
C THR A 17 22.13 7.01 35.53
N PRO A 18 21.23 7.90 35.97
CA PRO A 18 20.09 8.32 35.14
C PRO A 18 20.53 9.15 33.92
N ALA A 19 21.60 9.96 34.02
CA ALA A 19 22.13 10.69 32.86
C ALA A 19 22.68 9.74 31.78
N CYS A 20 23.43 8.71 32.18
CA CYS A 20 23.85 7.64 31.26
C CYS A 20 22.65 6.87 30.71
N LEU A 21 21.63 6.58 31.52
CA LEU A 21 20.42 5.89 31.06
C LEU A 21 19.66 6.71 30.01
N VAL A 22 19.49 8.03 30.22
CA VAL A 22 18.83 8.93 29.25
C VAL A 22 19.63 9.03 27.96
N LEU A 23 20.96 9.10 28.03
CA LEU A 23 21.82 9.08 26.83
C LEU A 23 21.73 7.74 26.09
N VAL A 24 21.74 6.61 26.80
CA VAL A 24 21.60 5.28 26.17
C VAL A 24 20.22 5.12 25.55
N ILE A 25 19.13 5.51 26.25
CA ILE A 25 17.78 5.45 25.72
C ILE A 25 17.64 6.40 24.51
N GLY A 26 18.17 7.62 24.58
CA GLY A 26 18.13 8.57 23.47
C GLY A 26 18.89 8.09 22.23
N VAL A 27 20.07 7.50 22.41
CA VAL A 27 20.84 6.88 21.32
C VAL A 27 20.14 5.64 20.78
N CYS A 28 19.53 4.82 21.64
CA CYS A 28 18.72 3.67 21.21
C CYS A 28 17.50 4.10 20.39
N PHE A 29 16.78 5.15 20.79
CA PHE A 29 15.64 5.67 20.02
C PHE A 29 16.05 6.20 18.65
N TRP A 30 17.19 6.90 18.54
CA TRP A 30 17.73 7.36 17.25
C TRP A 30 18.15 6.21 16.33
N LEU A 31 18.50 5.05 16.90
CA LEU A 31 18.88 3.85 16.14
C LEU A 31 17.66 3.00 15.71
N TRP A 32 16.44 3.37 16.10
CA TRP A 32 15.21 2.60 15.86
C TRP A 32 14.28 3.26 14.83
N GLY A 33 14.83 4.11 13.95
CA GLY A 33 14.14 4.59 12.75
C GLY A 33 14.36 3.65 11.58
N GLU A 34 13.34 3.48 10.73
CA GLU A 34 13.49 2.84 9.43
C GLU A 34 13.75 3.94 8.40
N ASP A 35 14.96 4.01 7.83
CA ASP A 35 15.27 5.00 6.81
C ASP A 35 14.59 4.61 5.50
N ARG A 36 13.79 5.54 4.97
CA ARG A 36 13.15 5.40 3.66
C ARG A 36 14.00 6.08 2.58
N VAL A 37 14.45 5.29 1.61
CA VAL A 37 15.12 5.76 0.41
C VAL A 37 14.16 5.65 -0.77
N ASN A 38 13.75 6.79 -1.33
CA ASN A 38 12.97 6.83 -2.56
C ASN A 38 13.86 6.46 -3.76
N LEU A 39 13.51 5.36 -4.44
CA LEU A 39 14.24 4.85 -5.60
C LEU A 39 13.73 5.47 -6.92
N GLY A 40 12.61 6.19 -6.88
CA GLY A 40 11.97 6.86 -7.99
C GLY A 40 10.58 6.29 -8.27
N GLY A 41 9.80 7.04 -9.05
CA GLY A 41 8.53 6.59 -9.59
C GLY A 41 8.56 6.58 -11.12
N THR A 42 7.66 5.83 -11.74
CA THR A 42 7.44 5.84 -13.19
C THR A 42 5.95 5.79 -13.47
N THR A 43 5.50 6.66 -14.38
CA THR A 43 4.15 6.63 -14.93
C THR A 43 4.20 5.99 -16.31
N TYR A 44 3.23 5.14 -16.59
CA TYR A 44 2.99 4.52 -17.89
C TYR A 44 1.59 4.91 -18.38
N ALA A 45 1.49 5.26 -19.65
CA ALA A 45 0.25 5.22 -20.40
C ALA A 45 -0.07 3.78 -20.80
N ILE A 46 -1.35 3.43 -20.78
CA ILE A 46 -1.90 2.12 -21.13
C ILE A 46 -3.15 2.29 -21.99
N ASP A 47 -3.41 1.31 -22.86
CA ASP A 47 -4.72 1.16 -23.51
C ASP A 47 -5.58 0.22 -22.66
N ALA A 48 -6.46 0.78 -21.83
CA ALA A 48 -7.27 -0.01 -20.91
C ALA A 48 -8.24 -0.99 -21.61
N ALA A 49 -8.59 -0.75 -22.88
CA ALA A 49 -9.45 -1.67 -23.63
C ALA A 49 -8.70 -2.90 -24.17
N ARG A 50 -7.37 -2.82 -24.28
CA ARG A 50 -6.55 -3.85 -24.93
C ARG A 50 -5.51 -4.51 -24.03
N ILE A 51 -5.09 -3.83 -22.96
CA ILE A 51 -3.95 -4.23 -22.14
C ILE A 51 -4.07 -5.67 -21.63
N LEU A 52 -5.25 -6.10 -21.17
CA LEU A 52 -5.44 -7.47 -20.67
C LEU A 52 -5.19 -8.51 -21.76
N ALA A 53 -5.77 -8.34 -22.95
CA ALA A 53 -5.60 -9.25 -24.07
C ALA A 53 -4.17 -9.26 -24.63
N ASP A 54 -3.45 -8.14 -24.51
CA ASP A 54 -2.07 -8.02 -24.96
C ASP A 54 -1.10 -8.63 -23.91
N LEU A 55 -1.37 -8.48 -22.62
CA LEU A 55 -0.66 -9.17 -21.54
C LEU A 55 -0.82 -10.70 -21.61
N GLU A 56 -2.00 -11.21 -21.96
CA GLU A 56 -2.24 -12.65 -22.17
C GLU A 56 -1.37 -13.24 -23.29
N LYS A 57 -0.98 -12.42 -24.28
CA LYS A 57 -0.07 -12.82 -25.36
C LYS A 57 1.42 -12.67 -24.96
N GLY A 58 1.70 -12.28 -23.73
CA GLY A 58 3.05 -12.00 -23.23
C GLY A 58 3.65 -10.69 -23.75
N GLN A 59 2.82 -9.74 -24.19
CA GLN A 59 3.30 -8.44 -24.68
C GLN A 59 3.56 -7.49 -23.51
N SER A 60 4.82 -7.09 -23.33
CA SER A 60 5.26 -6.17 -22.26
C SER A 60 5.43 -4.72 -22.73
N ASP A 61 5.31 -4.46 -24.03
CA ASP A 61 5.42 -3.12 -24.65
C ASP A 61 4.14 -2.29 -24.57
N VAL A 62 3.10 -2.82 -23.91
CA VAL A 62 1.83 -2.14 -23.60
C VAL A 62 1.97 -0.97 -22.62
N PHE A 63 3.07 -0.92 -21.87
CA PHE A 63 3.38 0.15 -20.92
C PHE A 63 4.29 1.20 -21.57
N VAL A 64 3.70 2.30 -22.02
CA VAL A 64 4.41 3.37 -22.74
C VAL A 64 4.70 4.52 -21.78
N ARG A 65 5.95 4.99 -21.71
CA ARG A 65 6.25 6.20 -20.91
C ARG A 65 5.68 7.43 -21.62
N PRO A 66 4.74 8.18 -21.02
CA PRO A 66 4.19 9.37 -21.64
C PRO A 66 5.25 10.47 -21.72
N ALA A 67 5.09 11.40 -22.67
CA ALA A 67 5.86 12.63 -22.64
C ALA A 67 5.52 13.45 -21.38
N ALA A 68 6.43 14.31 -20.92
CA ALA A 68 6.20 15.09 -19.69
C ALA A 68 4.95 15.99 -19.75
N SER A 69 4.53 16.39 -20.96
CA SER A 69 3.30 17.16 -21.21
C SER A 69 2.01 16.37 -20.99
N ASP A 70 2.09 15.03 -21.04
CA ASP A 70 0.92 14.14 -21.18
C ASP A 70 0.68 13.31 -19.90
N ILE A 71 1.32 13.68 -18.78
CA ILE A 71 1.21 12.95 -17.49
C ILE A 71 -0.21 13.07 -16.89
N TYR A 72 -0.92 14.14 -17.26
CA TYR A 72 -2.30 14.42 -16.87
C TYR A 72 -3.12 14.58 -18.14
N PRO A 73 -3.44 13.47 -18.84
CA PRO A 73 -4.37 13.56 -19.97
C PRO A 73 -5.69 14.14 -19.46
N GLU A 74 -6.45 14.82 -20.34
CA GLU A 74 -7.83 15.15 -20.02
C GLU A 74 -8.55 13.86 -19.63
N GLU A 75 -9.23 13.89 -18.47
CA GLU A 75 -9.95 12.73 -17.95
C GLU A 75 -10.92 12.23 -19.02
N THR A 76 -10.59 11.09 -19.63
CA THR A 76 -11.55 10.37 -20.44
C THR A 76 -12.52 9.70 -19.48
N GLU A 77 -13.70 10.28 -19.31
CA GLU A 77 -14.75 9.78 -18.40
C GLU A 77 -15.26 8.37 -18.73
N THR A 78 -14.66 7.64 -19.68
CA THR A 78 -15.05 6.28 -20.05
C THR A 78 -14.61 5.29 -18.99
N PRO A 79 -15.52 4.76 -18.15
CA PRO A 79 -15.14 3.83 -17.11
C PRO A 79 -14.92 2.47 -17.72
N VAL A 80 -14.03 1.71 -17.10
CA VAL A 80 -13.63 0.40 -17.59
C VAL A 80 -14.14 -0.64 -16.60
N MET A 81 -14.89 -1.61 -17.10
CA MET A 81 -15.46 -2.69 -16.29
C MET A 81 -14.37 -3.75 -16.02
N TRP A 82 -13.46 -3.46 -15.10
CA TRP A 82 -12.45 -4.41 -14.63
C TRP A 82 -12.84 -4.99 -13.28
N ASP A 83 -12.50 -6.26 -13.09
CA ASP A 83 -12.57 -6.93 -11.79
C ASP A 83 -11.23 -6.87 -11.03
N GLU A 84 -11.22 -7.32 -9.77
CA GLU A 84 -10.06 -7.39 -8.89
C GLU A 84 -8.86 -8.07 -9.59
N MET A 85 -9.13 -9.16 -10.32
CA MET A 85 -8.09 -9.96 -10.97
C MET A 85 -7.49 -9.23 -12.16
N ASP A 86 -8.26 -8.47 -12.90
CA ASP A 86 -7.77 -7.61 -13.98
C ASP A 86 -6.82 -6.54 -13.45
N TYR A 87 -7.19 -5.86 -12.36
CA TYR A 87 -6.32 -4.89 -11.69
C TYR A 87 -5.02 -5.53 -11.19
N LEU A 88 -5.10 -6.70 -10.55
CA LEU A 88 -3.93 -7.44 -10.07
C LEU A 88 -2.98 -7.80 -11.21
N ARG A 89 -3.51 -8.28 -12.35
CA ARG A 89 -2.70 -8.63 -13.53
C ARG A 89 -1.97 -7.42 -14.11
N VAL A 90 -2.68 -6.30 -14.31
CA VAL A 90 -2.08 -5.08 -14.85
C VAL A 90 -1.04 -4.51 -13.88
N ALA A 91 -1.34 -4.50 -12.59
CA ALA A 91 -0.43 -3.99 -11.57
C ALA A 91 0.85 -4.83 -11.43
N GLN A 92 0.73 -6.15 -11.46
CA GLN A 92 1.88 -7.06 -11.43
C GLN A 92 2.76 -6.83 -12.67
N ALA A 93 2.18 -6.80 -13.86
CA ALA A 93 2.95 -6.58 -15.09
C ALA A 93 3.63 -5.19 -15.10
N ALA A 94 2.96 -4.15 -14.60
CA ALA A 94 3.55 -2.81 -14.47
C ALA A 94 4.70 -2.80 -13.46
N GLN A 95 4.55 -3.49 -12.32
CA GLN A 95 5.60 -3.65 -11.33
C GLN A 95 6.81 -4.35 -11.96
N GLU A 96 6.61 -5.46 -12.65
CA GLU A 96 7.71 -6.19 -13.31
C GLU A 96 8.44 -5.33 -14.35
N ARG A 97 7.68 -4.49 -15.08
CA ARG A 97 8.24 -3.56 -16.08
C ARG A 97 9.02 -2.40 -15.48
N ALA A 98 8.63 -1.94 -14.28
CA ALA A 98 9.16 -0.73 -13.65
C ALA A 98 10.52 -0.89 -12.99
N TRP A 99 10.96 -2.12 -12.76
CA TRP A 99 12.25 -2.42 -12.16
C TRP A 99 13.25 -2.82 -13.24
N ASP A 100 14.38 -2.10 -13.29
CA ASP A 100 15.48 -2.40 -14.20
C ASP A 100 16.79 -2.74 -13.46
N ASP A 101 17.82 -3.15 -14.21
CA ASP A 101 19.13 -3.48 -13.65
C ASP A 101 19.77 -2.30 -12.90
N ALA A 102 19.47 -1.06 -13.28
CA ALA A 102 20.01 0.13 -12.62
C ALA A 102 19.38 0.35 -11.23
N ASP A 103 18.09 0.07 -11.08
CA ASP A 103 17.42 0.06 -9.78
C ASP A 103 18.05 -0.98 -8.85
N TYR A 104 18.25 -2.21 -9.31
CA TYR A 104 18.84 -3.27 -8.50
C TYR A 104 20.29 -2.97 -8.14
N LEU A 105 21.05 -2.38 -9.07
CA LEU A 105 22.40 -1.90 -8.78
C LEU A 105 22.36 -0.84 -7.68
N ARG A 106 21.45 0.12 -7.74
CA ARG A 106 21.28 1.15 -6.71
C ARG A 106 20.93 0.55 -5.34
N VAL A 107 20.03 -0.44 -5.30
CA VAL A 107 19.71 -1.16 -4.05
C VAL A 107 20.96 -1.87 -3.52
N SER A 108 21.71 -2.56 -4.37
CA SER A 108 22.93 -3.27 -3.94
C SER A 108 23.97 -2.32 -3.32
N GLN A 109 24.11 -1.12 -3.89
CA GLN A 109 25.01 -0.07 -3.42
C GLN A 109 24.57 0.51 -2.07
N VAL A 110 23.28 0.85 -1.92
CA VAL A 110 22.74 1.48 -0.71
C VAL A 110 22.64 0.46 0.44
N ALA A 111 22.13 -0.74 0.15
CA ALA A 111 21.88 -1.75 1.16
C ALA A 111 23.11 -2.61 1.51
N GLN A 112 24.22 -2.45 0.78
CA GLN A 112 25.38 -3.36 0.83
C GLN A 112 24.92 -4.83 0.77
N ALA A 113 23.97 -5.09 -0.14
CA ALA A 113 23.26 -6.35 -0.26
C ALA A 113 23.69 -7.06 -1.56
N SER A 114 23.80 -8.38 -1.50
CA SER A 114 23.97 -9.22 -2.69
C SER A 114 22.59 -9.72 -3.10
N ILE A 115 21.96 -9.04 -4.07
CA ILE A 115 20.77 -9.54 -4.73
C ILE A 115 21.26 -10.55 -5.78
N ARG A 116 21.17 -11.86 -5.49
CA ARG A 116 21.71 -12.92 -6.36
C ARG A 116 20.68 -13.57 -7.28
N GLU A 117 19.39 -13.38 -7.03
CA GLU A 117 18.30 -14.01 -7.78
C GLU A 117 17.44 -12.95 -8.43
N SER A 118 16.84 -13.30 -9.58
CA SER A 118 15.92 -12.42 -10.29
C SER A 118 14.74 -12.07 -9.35
N PRO A 119 14.64 -10.82 -8.91
CA PRO A 119 13.78 -10.40 -7.81
C PRO A 119 12.28 -10.42 -8.14
N LEU A 120 11.92 -10.51 -9.42
CA LEU A 120 10.54 -10.40 -9.89
C LEU A 120 9.61 -11.49 -9.32
N GLY A 121 10.08 -12.74 -9.17
CA GLY A 121 9.27 -13.84 -8.62
C GLY A 121 9.11 -13.87 -7.10
N THR A 122 9.58 -12.84 -6.38
CA THR A 122 9.60 -12.83 -4.90
C THR A 122 8.85 -11.66 -4.27
N TRP A 123 8.22 -10.82 -5.10
CA TRP A 123 7.33 -9.77 -4.64
C TRP A 123 6.07 -10.37 -4.05
N ARG A 124 5.64 -9.81 -2.93
CA ARG A 124 4.47 -10.27 -2.16
C ARG A 124 3.50 -9.11 -2.03
N LEU A 125 2.25 -9.34 -2.39
CA LEU A 125 1.19 -8.36 -2.15
C LEU A 125 0.92 -8.27 -0.64
N THR A 126 0.86 -7.06 -0.08
CA THR A 126 0.59 -6.85 1.37
C THR A 126 -0.68 -6.07 1.63
N SER A 127 -1.08 -5.21 0.68
CA SER A 127 -2.34 -4.49 0.76
C SER A 127 -2.84 -4.17 -0.63
N MET A 128 -4.16 -4.15 -0.75
CA MET A 128 -4.88 -3.72 -1.94
C MET A 128 -6.03 -2.81 -1.53
N MET A 129 -6.31 -1.83 -2.36
CA MET A 129 -7.40 -0.87 -2.18
C MET A 129 -8.00 -0.57 -3.55
N PHE A 130 -9.32 -0.60 -3.63
CA PHE A 130 -10.07 -0.31 -4.84
C PHE A 130 -10.99 0.87 -4.58
N GLY A 131 -10.83 1.93 -5.36
CA GLY A 131 -11.63 3.15 -5.24
C GLY A 131 -12.85 3.08 -6.14
N PHE A 132 -13.99 3.51 -5.62
CA PHE A 132 -15.21 3.65 -6.39
C PHE A 132 -15.88 5.02 -6.15
N ASP A 133 -16.57 5.49 -7.17
CA ASP A 133 -17.43 6.66 -7.17
C ASP A 133 -18.89 6.20 -7.01
N CYS A 134 -19.60 6.74 -6.02
CA CYS A 134 -20.99 6.38 -5.78
C CYS A 134 -21.94 6.72 -6.94
N GLU A 135 -21.60 7.71 -7.76
CA GLU A 135 -22.34 8.12 -8.96
C GLU A 135 -22.20 7.07 -10.07
N TYR A 136 -21.05 6.41 -10.14
CA TYR A 136 -20.71 5.38 -11.12
C TYR A 136 -20.64 3.98 -10.51
N PHE A 137 -21.40 3.74 -9.44
CA PHE A 137 -21.34 2.51 -8.66
C PHE A 137 -21.56 1.23 -9.50
N ASP A 138 -22.42 1.31 -10.51
CA ASP A 138 -22.70 0.22 -11.45
C ASP A 138 -21.58 -0.06 -12.45
N ARG A 139 -20.53 0.76 -12.46
CA ARG A 139 -19.38 0.67 -13.37
C ARG A 139 -18.14 0.01 -12.75
N GLY A 140 -18.28 -0.57 -11.56
CA GLY A 140 -17.19 -1.23 -10.85
C GLY A 140 -16.24 -0.24 -10.17
N PHE A 141 -14.97 -0.64 -10.03
CA PHE A 141 -13.92 0.23 -9.47
C PHE A 141 -13.37 1.18 -10.54
N GLN A 142 -12.92 2.36 -10.12
CA GLN A 142 -12.31 3.35 -11.01
C GLN A 142 -10.79 3.42 -10.84
N ALA A 143 -10.26 2.92 -9.73
CA ALA A 143 -8.84 2.91 -9.45
C ALA A 143 -8.48 1.78 -8.49
N ALA A 144 -7.23 1.32 -8.57
CA ALA A 144 -6.67 0.39 -7.59
C ALA A 144 -5.29 0.83 -7.12
N TRP A 145 -5.00 0.63 -5.83
CA TRP A 145 -3.70 0.83 -5.19
C TRP A 145 -3.24 -0.50 -4.61
N LEU A 146 -2.13 -1.00 -5.13
CA LEU A 146 -1.57 -2.29 -4.76
C LEU A 146 -0.17 -2.10 -4.22
N HIS A 147 0.09 -2.63 -3.03
CA HIS A 147 1.38 -2.52 -2.37
C HIS A 147 2.04 -3.88 -2.34
N TYR A 148 3.20 -3.96 -2.99
CA TYR A 148 4.06 -5.11 -3.00
C TYR A 148 5.29 -4.85 -2.14
N PHE A 149 5.82 -5.91 -1.53
CA PHE A 149 7.10 -5.84 -0.84
C PHE A 149 7.99 -7.04 -1.13
N GLN A 150 9.28 -6.85 -0.95
CA GLN A 150 10.28 -7.90 -1.04
C GLN A 150 11.29 -7.71 0.11
N ASN A 151 11.56 -8.79 0.84
CA ASN A 151 12.61 -8.78 1.87
C ASN A 151 13.98 -9.05 1.23
N VAL A 152 14.94 -8.16 1.47
CA VAL A 152 16.31 -8.28 0.96
C VAL A 152 17.26 -8.57 2.12
N ARG A 153 18.06 -9.63 1.98
CA ARG A 153 19.13 -9.93 2.93
C ARG A 153 20.29 -8.96 2.69
N THR A 154 20.62 -8.19 3.72
CA THR A 154 21.80 -7.31 3.72
C THR A 154 22.94 -8.01 4.44
N SER A 155 24.16 -7.48 4.29
CA SER A 155 25.32 -7.90 5.10
C SER A 155 25.24 -7.42 6.55
N ARG A 156 24.26 -6.56 6.89
CA ARG A 156 24.04 -6.03 8.24
C ARG A 156 23.08 -6.93 9.05
N LEU A 157 23.14 -6.81 10.38
CA LEU A 157 22.25 -7.53 11.31
C LEU A 157 20.76 -7.30 11.03
N PHE A 158 20.45 -6.13 10.48
CA PHE A 158 19.09 -5.72 10.16
C PHE A 158 18.92 -5.77 8.64
N GLY A 159 18.05 -6.66 8.15
CA GLY A 159 17.75 -6.80 6.72
C GLY A 159 17.17 -5.51 6.13
N ALA A 160 16.83 -5.55 4.85
CA ALA A 160 16.18 -4.46 4.14
C ALA A 160 14.82 -4.91 3.59
N ARG A 161 13.94 -3.95 3.29
CA ARG A 161 12.67 -4.19 2.58
C ARG A 161 12.58 -3.28 1.37
N LEU A 162 12.31 -3.85 0.21
CA LEU A 162 11.87 -3.11 -0.97
C LEU A 162 10.35 -3.04 -0.95
N GLU A 163 9.82 -1.90 -1.37
CA GLU A 163 8.40 -1.67 -1.53
C GLU A 163 8.13 -1.13 -2.93
N SER A 164 7.03 -1.59 -3.53
CA SER A 164 6.52 -1.13 -4.80
C SER A 164 5.04 -0.83 -4.63
N GLU A 165 4.68 0.43 -4.72
CA GLU A 165 3.29 0.89 -4.76
C GLU A 165 2.90 1.05 -6.23
N VAL A 166 1.84 0.37 -6.64
CA VAL A 166 1.31 0.40 -8.00
C VAL A 166 -0.10 0.96 -7.96
N VAL A 167 -0.34 2.04 -8.68
CA VAL A 167 -1.65 2.68 -8.79
C VAL A 167 -2.14 2.60 -10.22
N VAL A 168 -3.33 2.04 -10.42
CA VAL A 168 -3.90 1.77 -11.73
C VAL A 168 -5.16 2.60 -11.91
N TYR A 169 -5.17 3.46 -12.93
CA TYR A 169 -6.30 4.32 -13.31
C TYR A 169 -6.71 3.99 -14.74
N PRO A 170 -7.58 2.99 -14.97
CA PRO A 170 -7.93 2.55 -16.32
C PRO A 170 -8.73 3.61 -17.09
N SER A 171 -9.60 4.38 -16.42
CA SER A 171 -10.34 5.49 -17.05
C SER A 171 -9.42 6.60 -17.55
N GLU A 172 -8.29 6.80 -16.87
CA GLU A 172 -7.26 7.76 -17.28
C GLU A 172 -6.19 7.14 -18.19
N GLY A 173 -6.32 5.85 -18.54
CA GLY A 173 -5.36 5.13 -19.35
C GLY A 173 -3.94 5.17 -18.78
N ARG A 174 -3.77 5.08 -17.45
CA ARG A 174 -2.44 5.17 -16.83
C ARG A 174 -2.20 4.22 -15.65
N VAL A 175 -0.93 3.92 -15.44
CA VAL A 175 -0.42 3.19 -14.27
C VAL A 175 0.78 3.93 -13.70
N PHE A 176 0.80 4.12 -12.39
CA PHE A 176 1.92 4.70 -11.66
C PHE A 176 2.60 3.64 -10.79
N VAL A 177 3.93 3.59 -10.81
CA VAL A 177 4.71 2.69 -9.96
C VAL A 177 5.71 3.50 -9.16
N ASN A 178 5.68 3.39 -7.84
CA ASN A 178 6.58 4.07 -6.90
C ASN A 178 7.43 3.06 -6.14
N LYS A 179 8.74 3.27 -6.10
CA LYS A 179 9.71 2.32 -5.56
C LYS A 179 10.41 2.90 -4.34
N ASN A 180 10.43 2.14 -3.25
CA ASN A 180 11.05 2.56 -2.00
C ASN A 180 11.92 1.44 -1.42
N LEU A 181 12.96 1.84 -0.69
CA LEU A 181 13.84 0.95 0.06
C LEU A 181 13.85 1.38 1.54
N TYR A 182 13.69 0.42 2.43
CA TYR A 182 13.60 0.62 3.87
C TYR A 182 14.74 -0.13 4.58
N ILE A 183 15.56 0.59 5.37
CA ILE A 183 16.72 0.05 6.09
C ILE A 183 16.89 0.81 7.42
N PRO A 184 17.10 0.14 8.57
CA PRO A 184 16.93 -1.29 8.81
C PRO A 184 15.47 -1.70 8.71
N ARG A 185 15.18 -2.92 8.24
CA ARG A 185 13.82 -3.45 8.28
C ARG A 185 13.34 -3.61 9.72
N LEU A 186 12.41 -2.76 10.17
CA LEU A 186 11.91 -2.76 11.55
C LEU A 186 10.60 -3.57 11.74
N GLY A 187 9.82 -3.72 10.68
CA GLY A 187 8.53 -4.42 10.70
C GLY A 187 8.50 -5.68 9.84
N THR A 188 7.65 -6.63 10.23
CA THR A 188 7.21 -7.71 9.35
C THR A 188 5.91 -7.30 8.68
N TRP A 189 5.86 -7.41 7.36
CA TRP A 189 4.63 -7.25 6.60
C TRP A 189 4.05 -8.62 6.30
N LYS A 190 2.73 -8.74 6.44
CA LYS A 190 2.01 -9.94 6.06
C LYS A 190 1.69 -9.90 4.57
N GLU A 191 1.94 -11.04 3.95
CA GLU A 191 1.54 -11.32 2.58
C GLU A 191 0.05 -11.66 2.54
N ILE A 192 -0.62 -11.20 1.47
CA ILE A 192 -1.98 -11.59 1.13
C ILE A 192 -1.90 -12.91 0.36
N ASP A 193 -2.55 -13.93 0.90
CA ASP A 193 -2.77 -15.19 0.19
C ASP A 193 -4.13 -15.11 -0.54
N LEU A 194 -4.10 -14.73 -1.82
CA LEU A 194 -5.30 -14.61 -2.65
C LEU A 194 -6.06 -15.94 -2.75
N MET A 195 -5.38 -17.08 -2.63
CA MET A 195 -6.02 -18.40 -2.70
C MET A 195 -6.78 -18.76 -1.41
N ALA A 196 -6.48 -18.08 -0.30
CA ALA A 196 -7.18 -18.25 0.97
C ALA A 196 -8.40 -17.32 1.10
N MET A 197 -8.62 -16.44 0.13
CA MET A 197 -9.76 -15.52 0.10
C MET A 197 -10.92 -16.15 -0.66
N GLU A 198 -12.08 -16.21 -0.03
CA GLU A 198 -13.34 -16.68 -0.64
C GLU A 198 -14.20 -15.52 -1.15
N THR A 199 -13.96 -14.31 -0.63
CA THR A 199 -14.69 -13.09 -1.01
C THR A 199 -13.74 -12.18 -1.80
N ALA A 200 -14.09 -11.83 -3.04
CA ALA A 200 -13.39 -10.79 -3.81
C ALA A 200 -13.82 -9.38 -3.38
N ALA A 201 -13.12 -8.35 -3.86
CA ALA A 201 -13.41 -6.95 -3.57
C ALA A 201 -14.83 -6.53 -4.01
N GLU A 202 -15.28 -6.98 -5.19
CA GLU A 202 -16.62 -6.71 -5.73
C GLU A 202 -17.70 -7.35 -4.86
N ASP A 203 -17.48 -8.59 -4.44
CA ASP A 203 -18.41 -9.31 -3.57
C ASP A 203 -18.49 -8.63 -2.20
N ALA A 204 -17.35 -8.23 -1.64
CA ALA A 204 -17.30 -7.50 -0.38
C ALA A 204 -18.07 -6.17 -0.47
N LEU A 205 -17.96 -5.46 -1.59
CA LEU A 205 -18.73 -4.25 -1.87
C LEU A 205 -20.24 -4.53 -1.97
N ALA A 206 -20.62 -5.57 -2.71
CA ALA A 206 -22.03 -5.97 -2.85
C ALA A 206 -22.65 -6.34 -1.49
N ILE A 207 -21.92 -7.10 -0.67
CA ILE A 207 -22.32 -7.46 0.70
C ILE A 207 -22.49 -6.20 1.56
N ALA A 208 -21.56 -5.24 1.47
CA ALA A 208 -21.66 -3.98 2.20
C ALA A 208 -22.87 -3.13 1.76
N GLU A 209 -23.18 -3.08 0.46
CA GLU A 209 -24.39 -2.41 -0.04
C GLU A 209 -25.67 -3.04 0.55
N GLU A 210 -25.76 -4.37 0.60
CA GLU A 210 -26.90 -5.10 1.16
C GLU A 210 -27.04 -4.89 2.68
N ALA A 211 -25.92 -4.64 3.36
CA ALA A 211 -25.88 -4.43 4.81
C ALA A 211 -26.18 -3.00 5.27
N GLY A 212 -26.48 -2.08 4.35
CA GLY A 212 -26.79 -0.68 4.66
C GLY A 212 -26.04 0.34 3.82
N GLY A 213 -25.04 -0.08 3.04
CA GLY A 213 -24.25 0.82 2.19
C GLY A 213 -25.11 1.54 1.15
N ARG A 214 -26.10 0.84 0.59
CA ARG A 214 -27.03 1.40 -0.40
C ARG A 214 -27.82 2.56 0.18
N GLU A 215 -28.40 2.40 1.37
CA GLU A 215 -29.18 3.43 2.04
C GLU A 215 -28.32 4.67 2.35
N ILE A 216 -27.07 4.47 2.71
CA ILE A 216 -26.12 5.55 3.00
C ILE A 216 -25.82 6.34 1.74
N ARG A 217 -25.44 5.65 0.66
CA ARG A 217 -25.11 6.26 -0.62
C ARG A 217 -26.31 7.01 -1.21
N LEU A 218 -27.49 6.39 -1.20
CA LEU A 218 -28.73 7.04 -1.64
C LEU A 218 -29.13 8.22 -0.74
N GLY A 219 -28.86 8.13 0.56
CA GLY A 219 -29.10 9.20 1.53
C GLY A 219 -28.29 10.48 1.27
N VAL A 220 -27.14 10.37 0.61
CA VAL A 220 -26.34 11.50 0.12
C VAL A 220 -26.47 11.73 -1.39
N ARG A 221 -27.49 11.15 -2.03
CA ARG A 221 -27.78 11.27 -3.47
C ARG A 221 -26.57 10.89 -4.35
N ASN A 222 -25.86 9.83 -3.98
CA ASN A 222 -24.63 9.39 -4.65
C ASN A 222 -23.49 10.41 -4.64
N ALA A 223 -23.58 11.51 -3.89
CA ALA A 223 -22.48 12.46 -3.69
C ALA A 223 -21.49 11.93 -2.64
N CYS A 224 -20.93 10.74 -2.92
CA CYS A 224 -19.94 10.08 -2.10
C CYS A 224 -18.89 9.39 -2.96
N ASP A 225 -17.77 9.10 -2.32
CA ASP A 225 -16.74 8.24 -2.84
C ASP A 225 -16.56 7.09 -1.85
N GLY A 226 -15.93 6.02 -2.25
CA GLY A 226 -15.67 4.91 -1.35
C GLY A 226 -14.45 4.11 -1.73
N VAL A 227 -14.01 3.30 -0.79
CA VAL A 227 -12.90 2.37 -1.01
C VAL A 227 -13.23 1.01 -0.42
N VAL A 228 -12.77 -0.03 -1.11
CA VAL A 228 -12.71 -1.40 -0.61
C VAL A 228 -11.25 -1.72 -0.38
N ARG A 229 -10.84 -1.98 0.87
CA ARG A 229 -9.43 -2.23 1.20
C ARG A 229 -9.22 -3.51 1.97
N PHE A 230 -8.11 -4.17 1.69
CA PHE A 230 -7.63 -5.34 2.42
C PHE A 230 -6.18 -5.14 2.83
N ALA A 231 -5.91 -5.24 4.12
CA ALA A 231 -4.57 -5.14 4.69
C ALA A 231 -4.49 -6.02 5.96
N PRO A 232 -3.97 -7.26 5.88
CA PRO A 232 -3.97 -8.23 6.99
C PRO A 232 -3.31 -7.70 8.27
N ASP A 233 -2.33 -6.82 8.15
CA ASP A 233 -1.62 -6.21 9.29
C ASP A 233 -2.47 -5.20 10.07
N LEU A 234 -3.51 -4.63 9.45
CA LEU A 234 -4.33 -3.60 10.05
C LEU A 234 -5.70 -4.12 10.52
N GLN A 235 -6.24 -5.15 9.87
CA GLN A 235 -7.68 -5.46 9.95
C GLN A 235 -8.02 -6.95 10.11
N ALA A 236 -7.07 -7.78 10.54
CA ALA A 236 -7.32 -9.19 10.88
C ALA A 236 -8.09 -9.96 9.78
N GLU A 237 -7.64 -9.84 8.52
CA GLU A 237 -8.21 -10.56 7.37
C GLU A 237 -9.67 -10.18 7.02
N HIS A 238 -10.05 -8.92 7.22
CA HIS A 238 -11.32 -8.37 6.71
C HIS A 238 -11.09 -7.47 5.51
N TRP A 239 -12.04 -7.51 4.58
CA TRP A 239 -12.31 -6.38 3.70
C TRP A 239 -12.94 -5.26 4.52
N MET A 240 -12.41 -4.06 4.39
CA MET A 240 -13.02 -2.85 4.92
C MET A 240 -13.57 -2.02 3.78
N VAL A 241 -14.90 -1.89 3.76
CA VAL A 241 -15.63 -1.08 2.78
C VAL A 241 -16.02 0.22 3.45
N GLU A 242 -15.46 1.32 2.97
CA GLU A 242 -15.68 2.65 3.52
C GLU A 242 -16.38 3.54 2.52
N TYR A 243 -17.35 4.30 3.02
CA TYR A 243 -18.05 5.34 2.27
C TYR A 243 -17.66 6.68 2.87
N TYR A 244 -17.34 7.66 2.03
CA TYR A 244 -16.98 9.01 2.43
C TYR A 244 -17.90 10.01 1.76
N ARG A 245 -18.24 11.08 2.46
CA ARG A 245 -18.94 12.20 1.81
C ARG A 245 -17.98 12.88 0.84
N ARG A 246 -18.40 13.06 -0.41
CA ARG A 246 -17.64 13.88 -1.36
C ARG A 246 -17.53 15.29 -0.78
N SER A 247 -16.31 15.70 -0.46
CA SER A 247 -16.03 16.96 0.23
C SER A 247 -14.84 17.63 -0.43
N GLU A 248 -14.84 18.97 -0.43
CA GLU A 248 -13.69 19.76 -0.90
C GLU A 248 -12.44 19.54 -0.02
N ASP A 249 -12.60 19.04 1.21
CA ASP A 249 -11.49 18.68 2.08
C ASP A 249 -10.99 17.26 1.77
N LEU A 250 -9.98 17.19 0.90
CA LEU A 250 -9.29 15.95 0.52
C LEU A 250 -8.39 15.39 1.64
N ILE A 251 -8.10 16.18 2.69
CA ILE A 251 -7.12 15.81 3.73
C ILE A 251 -7.77 14.92 4.79
N SER A 252 -9.06 15.10 5.06
CA SER A 252 -9.80 14.33 6.06
C SER A 252 -11.24 14.10 5.60
N PRO A 253 -11.45 13.23 4.59
CA PRO A 253 -12.80 12.95 4.10
C PRO A 253 -13.67 12.43 5.24
N LYS A 254 -14.89 12.97 5.36
CA LYS A 254 -15.81 12.56 6.42
C LYS A 254 -16.39 11.19 6.08
N THR A 255 -15.96 10.16 6.81
CA THR A 255 -16.53 8.81 6.74
C THR A 255 -18.03 8.85 7.06
N LEU A 256 -18.82 8.21 6.21
CA LEU A 256 -20.27 8.02 6.35
C LEU A 256 -20.57 6.69 7.04
N ALA A 257 -19.87 5.64 6.65
CA ALA A 257 -19.85 4.35 7.32
C ALA A 257 -18.66 3.49 6.90
N THR A 258 -18.40 2.47 7.72
CA THR A 258 -17.41 1.43 7.45
C THR A 258 -18.03 0.06 7.70
N PHE A 259 -17.90 -0.85 6.75
CA PHE A 259 -18.32 -2.24 6.87
C PHE A 259 -17.08 -3.13 6.90
N PHE A 260 -17.05 -4.10 7.81
CA PHE A 260 -16.01 -5.12 7.87
C PHE A 260 -16.60 -6.43 7.39
N VAL A 261 -16.20 -6.85 6.20
CA VAL A 261 -16.65 -8.09 5.55
C VAL A 261 -15.52 -9.12 5.63
N SER A 262 -15.83 -10.31 6.14
CA SER A 262 -14.86 -11.40 6.21
C SER A 262 -14.40 -11.79 4.81
N SER A 263 -13.08 -11.81 4.55
CA SER A 263 -12.55 -12.28 3.26
C SER A 263 -12.69 -13.79 3.06
N ARG A 264 -13.00 -14.54 4.13
CA ARG A 264 -13.14 -16.00 4.11
C ARG A 264 -14.57 -16.48 4.08
N THR A 265 -15.54 -15.70 4.57
CA THR A 265 -16.93 -16.17 4.72
C THR A 265 -17.95 -15.26 4.07
N GLY A 266 -17.56 -14.06 3.64
CA GLY A 266 -18.48 -13.03 3.17
C GLY A 266 -19.42 -12.48 4.24
N ALA A 267 -19.27 -12.85 5.52
CA ALA A 267 -20.12 -12.31 6.57
C ALA A 267 -19.73 -10.86 6.95
N VAL A 268 -20.72 -10.02 7.21
CA VAL A 268 -20.50 -8.70 7.84
C VAL A 268 -20.31 -8.89 9.33
N GLU A 269 -19.10 -8.69 9.82
CA GLU A 269 -18.76 -8.91 11.23
C GLU A 269 -18.93 -7.65 12.08
N ARG A 270 -18.76 -6.48 11.46
CA ARG A 270 -18.85 -5.19 12.16
C ARG A 270 -19.29 -4.08 11.21
N VAL A 271 -20.12 -3.19 11.74
CA VAL A 271 -20.46 -1.91 11.10
C VAL A 271 -19.94 -0.78 12.00
N GLY A 272 -18.96 -0.05 11.51
CA GLY A 272 -18.46 1.17 12.12
C GLY A 272 -19.43 2.31 11.85
N LYS A 273 -19.90 2.96 12.92
CA LYS A 273 -20.63 4.23 12.82
C LYS A 273 -19.62 5.38 12.83
N PRO A 274 -19.93 6.48 12.11
CA PRO A 274 -19.06 7.66 12.05
C PRO A 274 -18.91 8.36 13.41
#